data_AF-A0A4P8GS54-F1
#
_entry.id   AF-A0A4P8GS54-F1
#
_cell.length_a   1.000
_cell.length_b   1.000
_cell.length_c   1.000
_cell.angle_alpha   90.00
_cell.angle_beta   90.00
_cell.angle_gamma   90.00
#
_symmetry.space_group_name_H-M   'P 1'
#
loop_
_entity.id
_entity.type
_entity.pdbx_description
1 polymer ?
#
loop_
_entity_poly.entity_id
_entity_poly.type
_entity_poly.pdbx_seq_one_letter_code
_entity_poly.pdbx_strand_id
1 'polypeptide(L)'
;MHWCSLAGASRIPAVPTCCSGAPRHCTRHILADTEESAPPRLPAGLQYEEVQSRSGLARIGPAAVNTELEDKAQQAGIILSGSLIAVPAHQRQSLADRLLGAGHWVHADMIAGRYLGQEGVQAEEIDRLATQAGLRLDVHLMVDDLAEAINGIPHGIGRITIQYPAAGGLEAAEEQARAKAQSVWIALDNPSPASLQQALDNRPDGLLAMLTPPGMPGHSADVRRLDALLESPRGLPPLGVDGGVNAKNFELLRDAGIVYAVAGRALVSGGCAAAPAGHLEQKKVTP
;
A
#
# COMPACT_ATOMS: atom_id res chain seq x y z
N MET A 1 -15.52 10.10 -64.51
CA MET A 1 -16.32 11.28 -64.89
C MET A 1 -16.87 11.87 -63.60
N HIS A 2 -16.42 13.08 -63.25
CA HIS A 2 -16.77 13.80 -62.03
C HIS A 2 -18.08 14.60 -62.22
N TRP A 3 -18.84 14.76 -61.13
CA TRP A 3 -19.85 15.81 -60.95
C TRP A 3 -19.61 16.57 -59.63
N CYS A 4 -19.89 17.88 -59.68
CA CYS A 4 -19.80 18.98 -58.70
C CYS A 4 -20.21 18.65 -57.24
N SER A 5 -19.87 19.41 -56.18
CA SER A 5 -19.86 20.89 -56.07
C SER A 5 -19.29 21.42 -54.74
N LEU A 6 -19.00 22.73 -54.73
CA LEU A 6 -18.98 23.72 -53.61
C LEU A 6 -17.73 23.93 -52.72
N ALA A 7 -16.90 24.89 -53.18
CA ALA A 7 -16.49 26.16 -52.55
C ALA A 7 -16.32 26.31 -51.02
N GLY A 8 -15.20 26.94 -50.62
CA GLY A 8 -15.14 27.84 -49.46
C GLY A 8 -13.82 27.78 -48.66
N ALA A 9 -12.95 28.78 -48.84
CA ALA A 9 -11.58 28.81 -48.33
C ALA A 9 -11.40 29.32 -46.88
N SER A 10 -10.48 28.66 -46.16
CA SER A 10 -9.37 29.20 -45.34
C SER A 10 -9.59 30.34 -44.33
N ARG A 11 -9.23 30.10 -43.05
CA ARG A 11 -8.02 30.66 -42.38
C ARG A 11 -7.96 30.33 -40.87
N ILE A 12 -6.76 29.95 -40.46
CA ILE A 12 -6.26 29.71 -39.09
C ILE A 12 -5.95 31.06 -38.41
N PRO A 13 -6.12 31.23 -37.09
CA PRO A 13 -5.39 32.25 -36.35
C PRO A 13 -4.28 31.68 -35.48
N ALA A 14 -3.18 32.42 -35.48
CA ALA A 14 -1.91 32.15 -34.84
C ALA A 14 -1.88 32.49 -33.34
N VAL A 15 -0.94 31.84 -32.65
CA VAL A 15 -0.45 32.14 -31.30
C VAL A 15 0.43 33.40 -31.33
N PRO A 16 0.41 34.26 -30.29
CA PRO A 16 1.50 35.20 -30.05
C PRO A 16 2.24 34.90 -28.73
N THR A 17 3.56 34.89 -28.82
CA THR A 17 4.52 35.07 -27.72
C THR A 17 5.19 36.43 -27.84
N CYS A 18 5.29 37.20 -26.73
CA CYS A 18 6.47 38.01 -26.39
C CYS A 18 6.38 38.71 -25.01
N CYS A 19 7.34 38.38 -24.16
CA CYS A 19 8.26 39.21 -23.37
C CYS A 19 7.85 40.49 -22.59
N SER A 20 8.21 40.46 -21.30
CA SER A 20 8.90 41.49 -20.46
C SER A 20 8.23 42.82 -20.10
N GLY A 21 8.12 43.10 -18.78
CA GLY A 21 8.07 44.45 -18.20
C GLY A 21 7.22 44.58 -16.92
N ALA A 22 7.88 44.66 -15.75
CA ALA A 22 7.29 45.12 -14.47
C ALA A 22 7.33 46.67 -14.36
N PRO A 23 6.90 47.31 -13.26
CA PRO A 23 5.69 47.14 -12.43
C PRO A 23 4.85 48.44 -12.39
N ARG A 24 3.55 48.38 -12.07
CA ARG A 24 2.83 49.58 -11.59
C ARG A 24 1.97 49.26 -10.38
N HIS A 25 2.27 49.97 -9.31
CA HIS A 25 1.48 50.13 -8.10
C HIS A 25 0.03 50.53 -8.43
N CYS A 26 -0.92 49.82 -7.83
CA CYS A 26 -2.25 50.36 -7.57
C CYS A 26 -2.64 49.98 -6.14
N THR A 27 -2.55 50.96 -5.24
CA THR A 27 -2.96 50.88 -3.85
C THR A 27 -4.43 51.29 -3.77
N ARG A 28 -5.32 50.41 -3.28
CA ARG A 28 -6.43 50.84 -2.42
C ARG A 28 -7.05 49.69 -1.63
N HIS A 29 -7.10 49.95 -0.32
CA HIS A 29 -7.75 49.27 0.78
C HIS A 29 -9.12 48.64 0.49
N ILE A 30 -9.30 47.39 0.95
CA ILE A 30 -10.53 46.94 1.64
C ILE A 30 -10.09 46.07 2.84
N LEU A 31 -10.84 46.25 3.93
CA LEU A 31 -10.63 45.79 5.29
C LEU A 31 -10.64 44.27 5.47
N ALA A 32 -10.05 43.87 6.59
CA ALA A 32 -10.00 42.53 7.15
C ALA A 32 -11.38 41.87 7.25
N ASP A 33 -11.43 40.58 6.97
CA ASP A 33 -12.17 39.60 7.76
C ASP A 33 -11.40 38.26 7.68
N THR A 34 -10.84 37.88 8.82
CA THR A 34 -10.27 36.57 9.07
C THR A 34 -11.39 35.63 9.47
N GLU A 35 -11.75 34.66 8.62
CA GLU A 35 -12.45 33.46 9.05
C GLU A 35 -11.67 32.22 8.63
N GLU A 36 -11.01 31.67 9.65
CA GLU A 36 -10.34 30.39 9.69
C GLU A 36 -11.41 29.29 9.66
N SER A 37 -11.57 28.62 8.52
CA SER A 37 -12.56 27.55 8.36
C SER A 37 -12.11 26.30 9.11
N ALA A 38 -12.74 26.03 10.25
CA ALA A 38 -12.57 24.80 11.02
C ALA A 38 -13.05 23.55 10.24
N PRO A 39 -12.44 22.36 10.46
CA PRO A 39 -12.85 21.12 9.81
C PRO A 39 -14.24 20.65 10.27
N PRO A 40 -14.98 19.89 9.43
CA PRO A 40 -16.37 19.54 9.68
C PRO A 40 -16.52 18.61 10.89
N ARG A 41 -17.47 18.92 11.79
CA ARG A 41 -17.85 18.07 12.92
C ARG A 41 -18.75 16.93 12.45
N LEU A 42 -18.46 15.72 12.90
CA LEU A 42 -19.32 14.53 12.73
C LEU A 42 -20.67 14.74 13.45
N PRO A 43 -21.78 14.19 12.91
CA PRO A 43 -23.10 14.33 13.53
C PRO A 43 -23.18 13.55 14.84
N ALA A 44 -23.68 14.20 15.89
CA ALA A 44 -23.97 13.59 17.18
C ALA A 44 -25.28 12.77 17.10
N GLY A 45 -25.25 11.49 17.50
CA GLY A 45 -26.51 10.76 17.72
C GLY A 45 -26.55 9.23 17.55
N LEU A 46 -25.44 8.50 17.51
CA LEU A 46 -25.48 7.02 17.54
C LEU A 46 -25.08 6.50 18.93
N GLN A 47 -26.09 6.12 19.71
CA GLN A 47 -25.93 5.34 20.93
C GLN A 47 -25.84 3.87 20.53
N TYR A 48 -24.74 3.19 20.87
CA TYR A 48 -24.63 1.75 20.73
C TYR A 48 -25.17 1.07 21.99
N GLU A 49 -26.23 0.27 21.85
CA GLU A 49 -26.73 -0.59 22.94
C GLU A 49 -25.73 -1.71 23.25
N GLU A 50 -25.52 -1.93 24.54
CA GLU A 50 -24.62 -2.94 25.09
C GLU A 50 -25.29 -4.34 25.01
N VAL A 51 -24.85 -5.18 24.07
CA VAL A 51 -25.32 -6.56 23.96
C VAL A 51 -24.63 -7.41 25.02
N GLN A 52 -25.40 -7.84 26.03
CA GLN A 52 -24.93 -8.76 27.08
C GLN A 52 -24.59 -10.15 26.50
N SER A 53 -23.33 -10.57 26.67
CA SER A 53 -22.83 -11.86 26.21
C SER A 53 -23.31 -13.02 27.09
N ARG A 54 -23.66 -14.16 26.46
CA ARG A 54 -23.65 -15.46 27.11
C ARG A 54 -22.45 -16.30 26.66
N SER A 55 -21.72 -16.77 27.67
CA SER A 55 -20.85 -17.96 27.75
C SER A 55 -19.73 -18.19 26.72
N GLY A 56 -18.49 -18.12 27.22
CA GLY A 56 -17.62 -19.30 27.16
C GLY A 56 -16.55 -19.39 26.07
N LEU A 57 -15.99 -18.28 25.60
CA LEU A 57 -14.63 -18.25 25.03
C LEU A 57 -13.90 -17.05 25.61
N ALA A 58 -12.61 -17.23 25.94
CA ALA A 58 -11.77 -16.19 26.50
C ALA A 58 -11.87 -14.92 25.65
N ARG A 59 -12.46 -13.86 26.23
CA ARG A 59 -12.50 -12.53 25.63
C ARG A 59 -11.07 -12.02 25.56
N ILE A 60 -10.45 -12.13 24.39
CA ILE A 60 -9.22 -11.38 24.09
C ILE A 60 -9.68 -9.92 23.95
N GLY A 61 -9.23 -9.07 24.87
CA GLY A 61 -9.65 -7.67 24.97
C GLY A 61 -9.18 -6.79 23.79
N PRO A 62 -9.64 -5.52 23.74
CA PRO A 62 -9.44 -4.59 22.62
C PRO A 62 -7.98 -4.11 22.38
N ALA A 63 -6.98 -4.63 23.10
CA ALA A 63 -5.62 -4.07 23.18
C ALA A 63 -4.53 -4.99 22.58
N ALA A 64 -4.71 -5.51 21.35
CA ALA A 64 -3.78 -6.50 20.77
C ALA A 64 -3.05 -6.02 19.50
N VAL A 65 -2.92 -4.71 19.31
CA VAL A 65 -1.98 -4.08 18.39
C VAL A 65 -0.95 -3.29 19.22
N ASN A 66 0.33 -3.38 18.84
CA ASN A 66 1.46 -2.85 19.61
C ASN A 66 1.45 -1.32 19.65
N THR A 67 1.02 -0.73 20.77
CA THR A 67 0.87 0.73 20.93
C THR A 67 2.17 1.50 20.75
N GLU A 68 3.33 0.93 21.10
CA GLU A 68 4.62 1.58 20.87
C GLU A 68 4.86 1.78 19.35
N LEU A 69 4.50 0.77 18.55
CA LEU A 69 4.66 0.82 17.11
C LEU A 69 3.69 1.83 16.48
N GLU A 70 2.46 1.89 16.99
CA GLU A 70 1.45 2.86 16.58
C GLU A 70 1.89 4.29 16.86
N ASP A 71 2.37 4.56 18.08
CA ASP A 71 2.88 5.88 18.48
C ASP A 71 4.05 6.31 17.60
N LYS A 72 4.98 5.40 17.30
CA LYS A 72 6.10 5.66 16.40
C LYS A 72 5.64 5.94 14.97
N ALA A 73 4.67 5.20 14.45
CA ALA A 73 4.12 5.43 13.13
C ALA A 73 3.41 6.79 13.03
N GLN A 74 2.60 7.13 14.04
CA GLN A 74 1.91 8.42 14.11
C GLN A 74 2.90 9.59 14.20
N GLN A 75 3.93 9.49 15.06
CA GLN A 75 4.98 10.51 15.19
C GLN A 75 5.80 10.68 13.89
N ALA A 76 5.98 9.59 13.14
CA ALA A 76 6.68 9.61 11.86
C ALA A 76 5.80 10.09 10.69
N GLY A 77 4.47 10.18 10.88
CA GLY A 77 3.53 10.47 9.79
C GLY A 77 3.44 9.33 8.76
N ILE A 78 3.71 8.09 9.19
CA ILE A 78 3.72 6.90 8.33
C ILE A 78 2.40 6.16 8.48
N ILE A 79 1.76 5.84 7.36
CA ILE A 79 0.57 4.97 7.34
C ILE A 79 1.01 3.56 7.70
N LEU A 80 0.45 3.04 8.79
CA LEU A 80 0.70 1.68 9.25
C LEU A 80 -0.31 0.70 8.65
N SER A 81 0.19 -0.45 8.20
CA SER A 81 -0.61 -1.55 7.71
C SER A 81 -0.22 -2.85 8.37
N GLY A 82 -1.21 -3.65 8.78
CA GLY A 82 -0.95 -4.95 9.38
C GLY A 82 -0.95 -6.08 8.36
N SER A 83 0.13 -6.86 8.32
CA SER A 83 0.20 -8.05 7.46
C SER A 83 -0.60 -9.21 8.07
N LEU A 84 -1.56 -9.74 7.30
CA LEU A 84 -2.43 -10.84 7.76
C LEU A 84 -1.70 -12.17 7.92
N ILE A 85 -0.65 -12.41 7.15
CA ILE A 85 0.20 -13.62 7.28
C ILE A 85 1.04 -13.62 8.57
N ALA A 86 0.98 -12.55 9.39
CA ALA A 86 1.55 -12.55 10.73
C ALA A 86 0.85 -13.51 11.70
N VAL A 87 -0.37 -13.97 11.36
CA VAL A 87 -1.17 -14.91 12.15
C VAL A 87 -1.66 -16.08 11.29
N PRO A 88 -2.02 -17.23 11.89
CA PRO A 88 -2.65 -18.33 11.17
C PRO A 88 -3.98 -17.93 10.52
N ALA A 89 -4.37 -18.60 9.44
CA ALA A 89 -5.56 -18.28 8.64
C ALA A 89 -6.84 -18.04 9.47
N HIS A 90 -7.12 -18.89 10.47
CA HIS A 90 -8.31 -18.77 11.32
C HIS A 90 -8.34 -17.51 12.21
N GLN A 91 -7.24 -16.75 12.33
CA GLN A 91 -7.16 -15.52 13.12
C GLN A 91 -7.11 -14.25 12.27
N ARG A 92 -6.95 -14.36 10.96
CA ARG A 92 -6.76 -13.22 10.04
C ARG A 92 -7.93 -12.26 10.04
N GLN A 93 -9.16 -12.79 10.00
CA GLN A 93 -10.37 -11.96 10.08
C GLN A 93 -10.41 -11.12 11.37
N SER A 94 -10.15 -11.76 12.52
CA SER A 94 -10.10 -11.05 13.80
C SER A 94 -8.96 -10.03 13.86
N LEU A 95 -7.83 -10.30 13.20
CA LEU A 95 -6.76 -9.31 13.06
C LEU A 95 -7.18 -8.13 12.18
N ALA A 96 -7.82 -8.38 11.04
CA ALA A 96 -8.34 -7.34 10.16
C ALA A 96 -9.33 -6.42 10.90
N ASP A 97 -10.28 -6.99 11.65
CA ASP A 97 -11.24 -6.22 12.44
C ASP A 97 -10.54 -5.29 13.45
N ARG A 98 -9.50 -5.79 14.14
CA ARG A 98 -8.70 -4.99 15.08
C ARG A 98 -7.92 -3.88 14.39
N LEU A 99 -7.25 -4.18 13.27
CA LEU A 99 -6.49 -3.20 12.50
C LEU A 99 -7.40 -2.06 12.02
N LEU A 100 -8.54 -2.41 11.44
CA LEU A 100 -9.52 -1.43 10.94
C LEU A 100 -10.12 -0.59 12.06
N GLY A 101 -10.40 -1.20 13.22
CA GLY A 101 -10.88 -0.52 14.42
C GLY A 101 -9.87 0.47 15.01
N ALA A 102 -8.57 0.17 14.87
CA ALA A 102 -7.47 1.06 15.26
C ALA A 102 -7.12 2.11 14.18
N GLY A 103 -7.80 2.12 13.04
CA GLY A 103 -7.55 3.08 11.95
C GLY A 103 -6.48 2.65 10.94
N HIS A 104 -5.88 1.46 11.11
CA HIS A 104 -4.81 0.97 10.25
C HIS A 104 -5.31 0.35 8.95
N TRP A 105 -4.37 0.17 8.02
CA TRP A 105 -4.59 -0.58 6.79
C TRP A 105 -4.45 -2.08 7.03
N VAL A 106 -5.02 -2.87 6.12
CA VAL A 106 -4.92 -4.32 6.09
C VAL A 106 -4.11 -4.71 4.86
N HIS A 107 -3.01 -5.43 5.08
CA HIS A 107 -2.15 -5.93 4.01
C HIS A 107 -2.37 -7.44 3.84
N ALA A 108 -2.78 -7.83 2.64
CA ALA A 108 -3.11 -9.20 2.26
C ALA A 108 -2.14 -9.72 1.20
N ASP A 109 -1.23 -10.60 1.63
CA ASP A 109 -0.23 -11.24 0.77
C ASP A 109 -0.82 -12.44 0.02
N MET A 110 -1.10 -12.30 -1.27
CA MET A 110 -1.43 -13.44 -2.13
C MET A 110 -0.12 -14.07 -2.62
N ILE A 111 0.18 -15.27 -2.12
CA ILE A 111 1.43 -15.98 -2.38
C ILE A 111 1.14 -17.26 -3.16
N ALA A 112 1.69 -17.37 -4.37
CA ALA A 112 1.60 -18.57 -5.19
C ALA A 112 2.87 -18.78 -6.03
N GLY A 113 3.00 -19.97 -6.62
CA GLY A 113 4.05 -20.26 -7.60
C GLY A 113 5.47 -20.12 -7.01
N ARG A 114 6.34 -19.37 -7.69
CA ARG A 114 7.76 -19.21 -7.30
C ARG A 114 7.99 -18.55 -5.93
N TYR A 115 6.97 -17.92 -5.35
CA TYR A 115 7.07 -17.20 -4.09
C TYR A 115 6.62 -18.01 -2.87
N LEU A 116 6.27 -19.29 -3.05
CA LEU A 116 5.80 -20.16 -1.98
C LEU A 116 6.89 -20.39 -0.91
N GLY A 117 6.81 -19.61 0.17
CA GLY A 117 7.58 -19.79 1.41
C GLY A 117 6.72 -19.95 2.67
N GLN A 118 5.45 -19.56 2.60
CA GLN A 118 4.44 -19.71 3.65
C GLN A 118 3.03 -19.58 3.08
N GLU A 119 2.00 -19.87 3.88
CA GLU A 119 0.60 -19.77 3.48
C GLU A 119 0.18 -18.29 3.29
N GLY A 120 -0.21 -17.93 2.06
CA GLY A 120 -0.76 -16.62 1.72
C GLY A 120 -2.26 -16.47 2.01
N VAL A 121 -2.81 -15.30 1.68
CA VAL A 121 -4.23 -14.95 1.73
C VAL A 121 -4.89 -15.34 0.40
N GLN A 122 -5.98 -16.10 0.47
CA GLN A 122 -6.67 -16.63 -0.73
C GLN A 122 -7.72 -15.64 -1.26
N ALA A 123 -8.13 -15.80 -2.52
CA ALA A 123 -9.10 -14.91 -3.17
C ALA A 123 -10.44 -14.83 -2.41
N GLU A 124 -10.95 -15.95 -1.91
CA GLU A 124 -12.20 -15.98 -1.13
C GLU A 124 -12.07 -15.25 0.22
N GLU A 125 -10.85 -15.20 0.77
CA GLU A 125 -10.56 -14.43 1.99
C GLU A 125 -10.50 -12.94 1.67
N ILE A 126 -9.85 -12.56 0.56
CA ILE A 126 -9.78 -11.18 0.08
C ILE A 126 -11.18 -10.61 -0.21
N ASP A 127 -12.08 -11.39 -0.81
CA ASP A 127 -13.47 -10.97 -1.07
C ASP A 127 -14.22 -10.59 0.21
N ARG A 128 -14.08 -11.41 1.26
CA ARG A 128 -14.67 -11.12 2.58
C ARG A 128 -14.05 -9.87 3.21
N LEU A 129 -12.72 -9.76 3.16
CA LEU A 129 -11.99 -8.62 3.71
C LEU A 129 -12.35 -7.31 3.02
N ALA A 130 -12.52 -7.32 1.69
CA ALA A 130 -12.86 -6.13 0.91
C ALA A 130 -14.18 -5.50 1.35
N THR A 131 -15.15 -6.32 1.75
CA THR A 131 -16.46 -5.86 2.25
C THR A 131 -16.33 -4.98 3.50
N GLN A 132 -15.30 -5.20 4.33
CA GLN A 132 -15.09 -4.46 5.58
C GLN A 132 -13.98 -3.40 5.47
N ALA A 133 -12.87 -3.74 4.81
CA ALA A 133 -11.69 -2.89 4.71
C ALA A 133 -11.82 -1.81 3.62
N GLY A 134 -12.51 -2.11 2.51
CA GLY A 134 -12.68 -1.21 1.37
C GLY A 134 -11.37 -0.57 0.93
N LEU A 135 -11.30 0.76 1.04
CA LEU A 135 -10.13 1.55 0.62
C LEU A 135 -8.89 1.40 1.50
N ARG A 136 -9.00 0.70 2.64
CA ARG A 136 -7.86 0.40 3.52
C ARG A 136 -7.29 -1.00 3.28
N LEU A 137 -7.77 -1.71 2.26
CA LEU A 137 -7.22 -2.99 1.84
C LEU A 137 -6.12 -2.79 0.78
N ASP A 138 -4.98 -3.40 1.05
CA ASP A 138 -3.82 -3.48 0.17
C ASP A 138 -3.52 -4.95 -0.13
N VAL A 139 -3.74 -5.38 -1.38
CA VAL A 139 -3.48 -6.75 -1.81
C VAL A 139 -2.13 -6.81 -2.53
N HIS A 140 -1.16 -7.52 -1.94
CA HIS A 140 0.16 -7.70 -2.52
C HIS A 140 0.23 -9.04 -3.27
N LEU A 141 0.44 -8.95 -4.59
CA LEU A 141 0.49 -10.07 -5.50
C LEU A 141 1.93 -10.58 -5.66
N MET A 142 2.20 -11.69 -4.97
CA MET A 142 3.40 -12.52 -5.13
C MET A 142 3.01 -13.83 -5.81
N VAL A 143 2.67 -13.76 -7.09
CA VAL A 143 2.14 -14.88 -7.89
C VAL A 143 2.82 -14.97 -9.26
N ASP A 144 2.71 -16.12 -9.91
CA ASP A 144 3.20 -16.31 -11.28
C ASP A 144 2.15 -15.92 -12.35
N ASP A 145 0.86 -16.12 -12.08
CA ASP A 145 -0.24 -15.71 -12.98
C ASP A 145 -0.96 -14.48 -12.40
N LEU A 146 -0.52 -13.29 -12.81
CA LEU A 146 -1.14 -12.04 -12.37
C LEU A 146 -2.54 -11.84 -12.94
N ALA A 147 -2.79 -12.31 -14.16
CA ALA A 147 -4.08 -12.10 -14.82
C ALA A 147 -5.20 -12.86 -14.09
N GLU A 148 -4.93 -14.12 -13.73
CA GLU A 148 -5.82 -14.94 -12.92
C GLU A 148 -6.00 -14.33 -11.52
N ALA A 149 -4.90 -13.97 -10.85
CA ALA A 149 -4.95 -13.39 -9.51
C ALA A 149 -5.78 -12.10 -9.45
N ILE A 150 -5.55 -11.15 -10.38
CA ILE A 150 -6.28 -9.87 -10.42
C ILE A 150 -7.76 -10.09 -10.75
N ASN A 151 -8.10 -11.09 -11.57
CA ASN A 151 -9.50 -11.43 -11.84
C ASN A 151 -10.24 -11.90 -10.59
N GLY A 152 -9.55 -12.63 -9.70
CA GLY A 152 -10.08 -13.08 -8.42
C GLY A 152 -10.24 -11.97 -7.36
N ILE A 153 -9.72 -10.76 -7.60
CA ILE A 153 -9.81 -9.64 -6.66
C ILE A 153 -11.13 -8.86 -6.88
N PRO A 154 -11.86 -8.52 -5.80
CA PRO A 154 -13.06 -7.67 -5.88
C PRO A 154 -12.71 -6.24 -6.29
N HIS A 155 -13.70 -5.53 -6.84
CA HIS A 155 -13.56 -4.11 -7.16
C HIS A 155 -13.69 -3.22 -5.91
N GLY A 156 -13.14 -2.01 -5.98
CA GLY A 156 -13.35 -0.97 -4.96
C GLY A 156 -12.42 -1.09 -3.75
N ILE A 157 -11.33 -1.84 -3.88
CA ILE A 157 -10.29 -1.91 -2.84
C ILE A 157 -9.33 -0.72 -2.94
N GLY A 158 -8.57 -0.48 -1.88
CA GLY A 158 -7.63 0.64 -1.80
C GLY A 158 -6.47 0.50 -2.77
N ARG A 159 -5.76 -0.63 -2.68
CA ARG A 159 -4.53 -0.83 -3.44
C ARG A 159 -4.33 -2.27 -3.89
N ILE A 160 -3.78 -2.42 -5.09
CA ILE A 160 -3.10 -3.63 -5.53
C ILE A 160 -1.62 -3.31 -5.65
N THR A 161 -0.78 -4.11 -5.00
CA THR A 161 0.67 -4.02 -5.08
C THR A 161 1.21 -5.21 -5.86
N ILE A 162 1.92 -4.99 -6.96
CA ILE A 162 2.42 -6.06 -7.85
C ILE A 162 3.90 -6.33 -7.55
N GLN A 163 4.27 -7.58 -7.23
CA GLN A 163 5.67 -7.95 -7.04
C GLN A 163 6.44 -7.98 -8.37
N TYR A 164 7.50 -7.18 -8.46
CA TYR A 164 8.45 -7.19 -9.57
C TYR A 164 9.65 -8.11 -9.24
N PRO A 165 10.19 -8.86 -10.23
CA PRO A 165 9.69 -9.01 -11.59
C PRO A 165 8.41 -9.87 -11.65
N ALA A 166 7.44 -9.40 -12.43
CA ALA A 166 6.17 -10.05 -12.68
C ALA A 166 6.30 -11.11 -13.80
N ALA A 167 5.75 -12.30 -13.60
CA ALA A 167 5.52 -13.23 -14.69
C ALA A 167 4.28 -12.76 -15.50
N GLY A 168 4.40 -12.71 -16.84
CA GLY A 168 3.30 -12.28 -17.72
C GLY A 168 3.32 -10.82 -18.17
N GLY A 169 4.27 -9.99 -17.71
CA GLY A 169 4.43 -8.60 -18.15
C GLY A 169 3.70 -7.60 -17.24
N LEU A 170 4.41 -6.56 -16.84
CA LEU A 170 3.95 -5.60 -15.82
C LEU A 170 2.85 -4.67 -16.34
N GLU A 171 2.95 -4.17 -17.57
CA GLU A 171 2.03 -3.19 -18.17
C GLU A 171 0.57 -3.69 -18.21
N ALA A 172 0.35 -4.91 -18.72
CA ALA A 172 -0.99 -5.50 -18.80
C ALA A 172 -1.59 -5.78 -17.41
N ALA A 173 -0.75 -6.21 -16.46
CA ALA A 173 -1.19 -6.44 -15.09
C ALA A 173 -1.58 -5.13 -14.39
N GLU A 174 -0.86 -4.04 -14.62
CA GLU A 174 -1.22 -2.74 -14.08
C GLU A 174 -2.55 -2.21 -14.64
N GLU A 175 -2.77 -2.32 -15.96
CA GLU A 175 -4.04 -1.91 -16.57
C GLU A 175 -5.22 -2.66 -15.93
N GLN A 176 -5.09 -3.97 -15.77
CA GLN A 176 -6.11 -4.79 -15.13
C GLN A 176 -6.31 -4.43 -13.65
N ALA A 177 -5.21 -4.17 -12.92
CA ALA A 177 -5.26 -3.79 -11.51
C ALA A 177 -5.93 -2.41 -11.30
N ARG A 178 -5.70 -1.45 -12.19
CA ARG A 178 -6.34 -0.12 -12.15
C ARG A 178 -7.86 -0.18 -12.34
N ALA A 179 -8.38 -1.21 -13.00
CA ALA A 179 -9.83 -1.43 -13.10
C ALA A 179 -10.47 -1.96 -11.79
N LYS A 180 -9.64 -2.43 -10.85
CA LYS A 180 -10.07 -3.07 -9.59
C LYS A 180 -9.85 -2.19 -8.36
N ALA A 181 -8.74 -1.47 -8.30
CA ALA A 181 -8.29 -0.72 -7.12
C ALA A 181 -8.14 0.78 -7.37
N GLN A 182 -8.15 1.58 -6.31
CA GLN A 182 -7.90 3.03 -6.41
C GLN A 182 -6.46 3.39 -6.76
N SER A 183 -5.51 2.51 -6.42
CA SER A 183 -4.08 2.74 -6.54
C SER A 183 -3.38 1.44 -6.92
N VAL A 184 -2.38 1.53 -7.79
CA VAL A 184 -1.51 0.41 -8.16
C VAL A 184 -0.06 0.72 -7.81
N TRP A 185 0.54 -0.12 -6.98
CA TRP A 185 1.94 0.01 -6.57
C TRP A 185 2.77 -1.13 -7.14
N ILE A 186 4.08 -0.90 -7.26
CA ILE A 186 5.05 -1.94 -7.61
C ILE A 186 5.92 -2.24 -6.39
N ALA A 187 5.99 -3.52 -6.01
CA ALA A 187 6.93 -3.98 -5.01
C ALA A 187 8.26 -4.41 -5.64
N LEU A 188 9.38 -3.94 -5.08
CA LEU A 188 10.74 -4.23 -5.52
C LEU A 188 11.47 -5.02 -4.42
N ASP A 189 11.91 -6.23 -4.74
CA ASP A 189 12.87 -6.95 -3.91
C ASP A 189 14.30 -6.49 -4.23
N ASN A 190 15.00 -5.99 -3.21
CA ASN A 190 16.36 -5.47 -3.31
C ASN A 190 16.57 -4.55 -4.53
N PRO A 191 15.93 -3.36 -4.54
CA PRO A 191 15.91 -2.47 -5.69
C PRO A 191 17.33 -2.12 -6.16
N SER A 192 17.48 -2.09 -7.48
CA SER A 192 18.64 -1.58 -8.19
C SER A 192 18.21 -0.39 -9.07
N PRO A 193 19.14 0.44 -9.56
CA PRO A 193 18.79 1.51 -10.51
C PRO A 193 18.02 0.98 -11.74
N ALA A 194 18.37 -0.20 -12.24
CA ALA A 194 17.71 -0.81 -13.39
C ALA A 194 16.27 -1.24 -13.07
N SER A 195 16.05 -1.97 -11.97
CA SER A 195 14.70 -2.41 -11.58
C SER A 195 13.81 -1.22 -11.18
N LEU A 196 14.40 -0.18 -10.56
CA LEU A 196 13.70 1.04 -10.24
C LEU A 196 13.24 1.77 -11.50
N GLN A 197 14.12 1.94 -12.50
CA GLN A 197 13.74 2.56 -13.77
C GLN A 197 12.62 1.77 -14.46
N GLN A 198 12.72 0.44 -14.51
CA GLN A 198 11.68 -0.40 -15.11
C GLN A 198 10.34 -0.29 -14.38
N ALA A 199 10.35 -0.18 -13.06
CA ALA A 199 9.13 0.09 -12.31
C ALA A 199 8.56 1.47 -12.65
N LEU A 200 9.40 2.52 -12.68
CA LEU A 200 8.98 3.89 -12.97
C LEU A 200 8.45 4.07 -14.41
N ASP A 201 8.94 3.29 -15.37
CA ASP A 201 8.46 3.33 -16.75
C ASP A 201 6.97 2.97 -16.87
N ASN A 202 6.44 2.19 -15.92
CA ASN A 202 5.02 1.82 -15.83
C ASN A 202 4.17 2.87 -15.08
N ARG A 203 4.79 3.92 -14.52
CA ARG A 203 4.12 5.01 -13.81
C ARG A 203 3.21 4.54 -12.65
N PRO A 204 3.76 3.78 -11.69
CA PRO A 204 3.00 3.32 -10.55
C PRO A 204 2.58 4.48 -9.65
N ASP A 205 1.49 4.30 -8.91
CA ASP A 205 1.01 5.29 -7.93
C ASP A 205 1.87 5.30 -6.65
N GLY A 206 2.74 4.29 -6.49
CA GLY A 206 3.71 4.16 -5.41
C GLY A 206 4.62 2.95 -5.55
N LEU A 207 5.65 2.88 -4.71
CA LEU A 207 6.62 1.79 -4.69
C LEU A 207 6.66 1.16 -3.30
N LEU A 208 6.75 -0.17 -3.24
CA LEU A 208 6.94 -0.91 -1.99
C LEU A 208 8.33 -1.58 -2.00
N ALA A 209 9.20 -1.24 -1.05
CA ALA A 209 10.52 -1.87 -0.94
C ALA A 209 10.48 -3.06 0.03
N MET A 210 10.91 -4.23 -0.44
CA MET A 210 11.00 -5.43 0.42
C MET A 210 12.29 -5.39 1.23
N LEU A 211 12.19 -5.19 2.55
CA LEU A 211 13.32 -5.20 3.49
C LEU A 211 13.75 -6.63 3.89
N THR A 212 12.94 -7.62 3.54
CA THR A 212 13.23 -9.05 3.67
C THR A 212 12.92 -9.76 2.35
N PRO A 213 13.50 -10.93 2.06
CA PRO A 213 13.11 -11.70 0.88
C PRO A 213 11.59 -11.97 0.85
N PRO A 214 10.92 -11.80 -0.31
CA PRO A 214 9.46 -11.94 -0.43
C PRO A 214 9.01 -13.37 -0.11
N GLY A 215 7.86 -13.50 0.57
CA GLY A 215 7.29 -14.80 0.94
C GLY A 215 8.01 -15.54 2.08
N MET A 216 9.10 -15.00 2.63
CA MET A 216 9.95 -15.69 3.62
C MET A 216 9.86 -15.11 5.03
N PRO A 217 9.20 -15.79 5.99
CA PRO A 217 9.08 -15.28 7.36
C PRO A 217 10.41 -15.35 8.12
N GLY A 218 10.58 -14.46 9.11
CA GLY A 218 11.62 -14.62 10.15
C GLY A 218 12.93 -13.88 9.91
N HIS A 219 13.06 -13.20 8.77
CA HIS A 219 14.23 -12.38 8.47
C HIS A 219 14.18 -11.03 9.19
N SER A 220 15.34 -10.54 9.63
CA SER A 220 15.47 -9.17 10.12
C SER A 220 15.42 -8.20 8.94
N ALA A 221 14.78 -7.04 9.13
CA ALA A 221 14.78 -5.99 8.13
C ALA A 221 16.21 -5.54 7.81
N ASP A 222 16.53 -5.46 6.52
CA ASP A 222 17.75 -4.82 6.04
C ASP A 222 17.42 -3.48 5.37
N VAL A 223 17.58 -2.39 6.12
CA VAL A 223 17.27 -1.03 5.63
C VAL A 223 18.18 -0.56 4.51
N ARG A 224 19.36 -1.18 4.32
CA ARG A 224 20.28 -0.87 3.19
C ARG A 224 19.67 -1.24 1.85
N ARG A 225 18.61 -2.07 1.85
CA ARG A 225 17.81 -2.34 0.65
C ARG A 225 17.07 -1.09 0.14
N LEU A 226 17.07 0.01 0.89
CA LEU A 226 16.54 1.30 0.44
C LEU A 226 17.58 2.15 -0.30
N ASP A 227 18.88 1.80 -0.28
CA ASP A 227 19.96 2.66 -0.77
C ASP A 227 19.71 3.11 -2.22
N ALA A 228 19.32 2.19 -3.12
CA ALA A 228 19.02 2.53 -4.51
C ALA A 228 17.82 3.48 -4.69
N LEU A 229 16.85 3.46 -3.77
CA LEU A 229 15.72 4.39 -3.78
C LEU A 229 16.12 5.76 -3.26
N LEU A 230 16.98 5.80 -2.23
CA LEU A 230 17.46 7.02 -1.60
C LEU A 230 18.49 7.78 -2.45
N GLU A 231 19.26 7.05 -3.25
CA GLU A 231 20.23 7.61 -4.20
C GLU A 231 19.56 8.08 -5.51
N SER A 232 18.28 7.73 -5.73
CA SER A 232 17.54 8.08 -6.93
C SER A 232 17.23 9.59 -7.01
N PRO A 233 17.05 10.17 -8.21
CA PRO A 233 16.67 11.57 -8.36
C PRO A 233 15.37 11.92 -7.61
N ARG A 234 15.23 13.19 -7.23
CA ARG A 234 14.00 13.71 -6.63
C ARG A 234 12.79 13.48 -7.56
N GLY A 235 11.64 13.17 -6.98
CA GLY A 235 10.38 13.00 -7.73
C GLY A 235 9.89 11.54 -7.83
N LEU A 236 10.42 10.63 -7.01
CA LEU A 236 9.82 9.31 -6.85
C LEU A 236 8.36 9.41 -6.38
N PRO A 237 7.50 8.45 -6.77
CA PRO A 237 6.17 8.33 -6.20
C PRO A 237 6.28 7.95 -4.71
N PRO A 238 5.17 8.01 -3.95
CA PRO A 238 5.12 7.57 -2.55
C PRO A 238 5.84 6.24 -2.32
N LEU A 239 6.70 6.20 -1.29
CA LEU A 239 7.47 5.02 -0.92
C LEU A 239 6.87 4.33 0.29
N GLY A 240 6.78 3.00 0.22
CA GLY A 240 6.48 2.14 1.34
C GLY A 240 7.53 1.07 1.55
N VAL A 241 7.42 0.37 2.68
CA VAL A 241 8.26 -0.79 2.99
C VAL A 241 7.42 -1.97 3.48
N ASP A 242 7.88 -3.18 3.17
CA ASP A 242 7.39 -4.43 3.76
C ASP A 242 8.56 -5.32 4.21
N GLY A 243 8.34 -6.06 5.30
CA GLY A 243 9.32 -6.97 5.89
C GLY A 243 10.02 -6.40 7.12
N GLY A 244 9.83 -7.05 8.28
CA GLY A 244 10.63 -6.78 9.48
C GLY A 244 10.50 -5.37 10.10
N VAL A 245 9.48 -4.59 9.73
CA VAL A 245 9.14 -3.29 10.34
C VAL A 245 8.90 -3.44 11.84
N ASN A 246 9.55 -2.60 12.66
CA ASN A 246 9.44 -2.61 14.12
C ASN A 246 9.86 -1.25 14.71
N ALA A 247 9.59 -1.00 16.00
CA ALA A 247 9.80 0.31 16.62
C ALA A 247 11.24 0.84 16.49
N LYS A 248 12.25 -0.05 16.34
CA LYS A 248 13.66 0.33 16.23
C LYS A 248 14.04 0.91 14.86
N ASN A 249 13.28 0.64 13.81
CA ASN A 249 13.61 1.13 12.45
C ASN A 249 12.73 2.30 11.97
N PHE A 250 11.68 2.68 12.70
CA PHE A 250 10.77 3.77 12.29
C PHE A 250 11.46 5.12 12.08
N GLU A 251 12.44 5.47 12.91
CA GLU A 251 13.17 6.74 12.75
C GLU A 251 13.97 6.76 11.44
N LEU A 252 14.61 5.64 11.08
CA LEU A 252 15.31 5.49 9.81
C LEU A 252 14.33 5.52 8.63
N LEU A 253 13.17 4.88 8.75
CA LEU A 253 12.14 4.90 7.70
C LEU A 253 11.59 6.31 7.47
N ARG A 254 11.36 7.07 8.54
CA ARG A 254 10.94 8.48 8.46
C ARG A 254 12.00 9.32 7.75
N ASP A 255 13.25 9.18 8.15
CA ASP A 255 14.36 9.96 7.57
C ASP A 255 14.60 9.58 6.09
N ALA A 256 14.26 8.34 5.71
CA ALA A 256 14.22 7.84 4.34
C ALA A 256 13.00 8.33 3.52
N GLY A 257 12.06 9.08 4.12
CA GLY A 257 10.87 9.59 3.43
C GLY A 257 9.81 8.54 3.14
N ILE A 258 9.83 7.42 3.86
CA ILE A 258 8.79 6.38 3.76
C ILE A 258 7.47 6.94 4.30
N VAL A 259 6.37 6.66 3.60
CA VAL A 259 5.01 7.11 3.98
C VAL A 259 4.06 5.96 4.29
N TYR A 260 4.45 4.72 3.99
CA TYR A 260 3.65 3.52 4.22
C TYR A 260 4.53 2.37 4.74
N ALA A 261 4.09 1.67 5.77
CA ALA A 261 4.86 0.55 6.33
C ALA A 261 3.97 -0.64 6.66
N VAL A 262 4.34 -1.80 6.14
CA VAL A 262 3.69 -3.08 6.45
C VAL A 262 4.39 -3.72 7.64
N ALA A 263 3.66 -3.89 8.73
CA ALA A 263 4.13 -4.50 9.95
C ALA A 263 3.44 -5.85 10.17
N GLY A 264 4.26 -6.90 10.31
CA GLY A 264 3.79 -8.24 10.65
C GLY A 264 3.74 -8.45 12.17
N ARG A 265 4.46 -9.47 12.64
CA ARG A 265 4.44 -9.90 14.06
C ARG A 265 4.74 -8.79 15.06
N ALA A 266 5.59 -7.81 14.72
CA ALA A 266 5.91 -6.70 15.61
C ALA A 266 4.67 -5.87 16.01
N LEU A 267 3.67 -5.79 15.13
CA LEU A 267 2.40 -5.13 15.39
C LEU A 267 1.44 -6.00 16.19
N VAL A 268 1.49 -7.33 16.05
CA VAL A 268 0.54 -8.28 16.67
C VAL A 268 1.00 -8.80 18.04
N SER A 269 2.26 -8.56 18.42
CA SER A 269 2.87 -9.12 19.63
C SER A 269 2.39 -8.41 20.91
N GLY A 270 1.17 -8.74 21.33
CA GLY A 270 0.56 -8.48 22.64
C GLY A 270 -0.37 -9.62 23.11
N GLY A 271 -0.36 -10.78 22.44
CA GLY A 271 -1.24 -11.89 22.82
C GLY A 271 -1.22 -13.17 21.98
N CYS A 272 -0.39 -13.29 20.93
CA CYS A 272 -0.26 -14.53 20.17
C CYS A 272 1.14 -15.12 20.38
N ALA A 273 1.21 -16.25 21.08
CA ALA A 273 2.44 -17.02 21.20
C ALA A 273 2.92 -17.38 19.78
N ALA A 274 4.10 -16.90 19.43
CA ALA A 274 4.72 -17.20 18.14
C ALA A 274 4.85 -18.72 17.96
N ALA A 275 4.38 -19.25 16.83
CA ALA A 275 4.81 -20.56 16.38
C ALA A 275 6.35 -20.51 16.20
N PRO A 276 7.10 -21.51 16.71
CA PRO A 276 8.56 -21.49 16.58
C PRO A 276 8.95 -21.49 15.11
N ALA A 277 9.96 -20.68 14.77
CA ALA A 277 10.55 -20.66 13.44
C ALA A 277 11.02 -22.08 13.08
N GLY A 278 10.31 -22.73 12.15
CA GLY A 278 10.75 -23.99 11.58
C GLY A 278 12.00 -23.75 10.73
N HIS A 279 13.15 -24.18 11.23
CA HIS A 279 14.36 -24.33 10.42
C HIS A 279 14.08 -25.42 9.39
N LEU A 280 13.75 -25.04 8.15
CA LEU A 280 13.76 -25.98 7.03
C LEU A 280 15.21 -26.12 6.56
N GLU A 281 15.92 -27.11 7.11
CA GLU A 281 17.19 -27.56 6.54
C GLU A 281 16.97 -28.01 5.09
N GLN A 282 17.71 -27.41 4.17
CA GLN A 282 17.77 -27.86 2.79
C GLN A 282 18.38 -29.26 2.76
N LYS A 283 17.56 -30.28 2.52
CA LYS A 283 18.07 -31.60 2.10
C LYS A 283 18.70 -31.44 0.72
N LYS A 284 20.03 -31.49 0.67
CA LYS A 284 20.79 -31.72 -0.57
C LYS A 284 20.25 -32.99 -1.23
N VAL A 285 19.51 -32.83 -2.32
CA VAL A 285 19.31 -33.91 -3.30
C VAL A 285 20.64 -34.01 -4.05
N THR A 286 21.36 -35.09 -3.80
CA THR A 286 22.56 -35.47 -4.58
C THR A 286 22.06 -36.37 -5.71
N PRO A 287 22.58 -36.24 -6.94
CA PRO A 287 21.96 -36.77 -8.17
C PRO A 287 21.76 -38.27 -8.21
#